data_AF-A0A9X8YRH2-F1
#
_entry.id   AF-A0A9X8YRH2-F1
#
_cell.length_a   1.000
_cell.length_b   1.000
_cell.length_c   1.000
_cell.angle_alpha   90.00
_cell.angle_beta   90.00
_cell.angle_gamma   90.00
#
_symmetry.space_group_name_H-M   'P 1'
#
loop_
_entity.id
_entity.type
_entity.pdbx_description
1 polymer ?
#
loop_
_entity_poly.entity_id
_entity_poly.type
_entity_poly.pdbx_seq_one_letter_code
_entity_poly.pdbx_strand_id
1 'polypeptide(L)' 'LRYGLIALGDSSYDNFCGAGRAFDALLQEQGATRVGEVLEIDAMEQPEPEVAACPWVEQWGTLLQS' A
#
# COMPACT_ATOMS: atom_id res chain seq x y z
N LEU A 1 -10.86 -2.35 13.03
CA LEU A 1 -9.54 -2.76 12.53
C LEU A 1 -8.84 -1.53 11.95
N ARG A 2 -7.55 -1.32 12.26
CA ARG A 2 -6.72 -0.26 11.65
C ARG A 2 -5.63 -0.93 10.81
N TYR A 3 -5.34 -0.42 9.62
CA TYR A 3 -4.36 -1.03 8.72
C TYR A 3 -3.61 0.02 7.89
N GLY A 4 -2.41 -0.35 7.45
CA GLY A 4 -1.69 0.31 6.35
C GLY A 4 -1.68 -0.63 5.15
N LEU A 5 -1.40 -0.11 3.96
CA LEU A 5 -1.41 -0.91 2.74
C LEU A 5 -0.26 -0.52 1.82
N ILE A 6 0.48 -1.54 1.40
CA ILE A 6 1.44 -1.46 0.29
C ILE A 6 0.90 -2.35 -0.82
N ALA A 7 0.68 -1.77 -1.99
CA ALA A 7 0.27 -2.47 -3.20
C ALA A 7 1.48 -2.56 -4.13
N LEU A 8 1.85 -3.79 -4.49
CA LEU A 8 2.87 -4.05 -5.50
C LEU A 8 2.18 -4.36 -6.82
N GLY A 9 2.65 -3.72 -7.88
CA GLY A 9 2.14 -3.92 -9.23
C GLY A 9 3.24 -3.73 -10.26
N ASP A 10 2.85 -3.94 -11.51
CA ASP A 10 3.67 -3.70 -12.68
C ASP A 10 2.80 -2.92 -13.67
N SER A 11 3.19 -1.69 -13.98
CA SER A 11 2.41 -0.79 -14.82
C SER A 11 2.34 -1.20 -16.28
N SER A 12 3.14 -2.19 -16.71
CA SER A 12 3.01 -2.80 -18.04
C SER A 12 1.76 -3.67 -18.18
N TYR A 13 1.11 -4.05 -17.08
CA TYR A 13 -0.16 -4.76 -17.05
C TYR A 13 -1.35 -3.80 -16.88
N ASP A 14 -2.49 -4.15 -17.48
CA ASP A 14 -3.70 -3.31 -17.51
C ASP A 14 -4.22 -2.90 -16.12
N ASN A 15 -4.03 -3.74 -15.09
CA ASN A 15 -4.61 -3.52 -13.76
C ASN A 15 -3.52 -3.26 -12.69
N PHE A 16 -2.75 -2.21 -12.91
CA PHE A 16 -1.68 -1.78 -12.00
C PHE A 16 -2.18 -1.60 -10.55
N CYS A 17 -1.53 -2.31 -9.62
CA CYS A 17 -1.86 -2.33 -8.18
C CYS A 17 -3.33 -2.71 -7.85
N GLY A 18 -4.05 -3.34 -8.79
CA GLY A 18 -5.48 -3.57 -8.67
C GLY A 18 -5.89 -4.44 -7.47
N ALA A 19 -5.10 -5.44 -7.11
CA ALA A 19 -5.37 -6.27 -5.93
C ALA A 19 -5.30 -5.46 -4.63
N GLY A 20 -4.35 -4.53 -4.52
CA GLY A 20 -4.24 -3.62 -3.37
C GLY A 20 -5.46 -2.71 -3.28
N ARG A 21 -5.86 -2.08 -4.39
CA ARG A 21 -7.06 -1.21 -4.44
C ARG A 21 -8.34 -1.97 -4.06
N ALA A 22 -8.50 -3.20 -4.55
CA ALA A 22 -9.65 -4.04 -4.21
C ALA A 22 -9.65 -4.44 -2.72
N PHE A 23 -8.49 -4.76 -2.17
CA PHE A 23 -8.37 -5.11 -0.75
C PHE A 23 -8.63 -3.92 0.17
N ASP A 24 -8.16 -2.73 -0.22
CA ASP A 24 -8.47 -1.48 0.47
C ASP A 24 -9.98 -1.23 0.51
N ALA A 25 -10.65 -1.29 -0.65
CA ALA A 25 -12.09 -1.09 -0.76
C ALA A 25 -12.85 -2.08 0.13
N LEU A 26 -12.49 -3.37 0.09
CA LEU A 26 -13.13 -4.40 0.92
C LEU A 26 -12.97 -4.12 2.42
N LEU A 27 -11.80 -3.68 2.86
CA LEU A 27 -11.57 -3.34 4.27
C LEU A 27 -12.37 -2.11 4.70
N GLN A 28 -12.44 -1.08 3.85
CA GLN A 28 -13.26 0.11 4.09
C GLN A 28 -14.75 -0.23 4.17
N GLU A 29 -15.26 -1.06 3.25
CA GLU A 29 -16.66 -1.53 3.26
C GLU A 29 -17.03 -2.24 4.57
N GLN A 30 -16.08 -2.98 5.16
CA GLN A 30 -16.26 -3.68 6.43
C GLN A 30 -16.03 -2.78 7.67
N GLY A 31 -15.84 -1.47 7.48
CA GLY A 31 -15.67 -0.49 8.55
C GLY A 31 -14.26 -0.46 9.16
N ALA A 32 -13.26 -1.01 8.48
CA ALA A 32 -11.87 -0.80 8.88
C ALA A 32 -11.41 0.63 8.52
N THR A 33 -10.42 1.14 9.24
CA THR A 33 -9.86 2.47 9.01
C THR A 33 -8.44 2.33 8.47
N ARG A 34 -8.18 2.90 7.29
CA ARG A 34 -6.82 3.00 6.75
C ARG A 34 -6.09 4.10 7.51
N VAL A 35 -4.88 3.80 7.95
CA VAL A 35 -3.97 4.76 8.58
C VAL A 35 -2.94 5.16 7.52
N GLY A 36 -2.87 6.44 7.20
CA GLY A 36 -2.00 6.94 6.13
C GLY A 36 -2.49 6.60 4.72
N GLU A 37 -1.66 6.94 3.74
CA GLU A 37 -1.93 6.69 2.31
C GLU A 37 -1.45 5.31 1.88
N VAL A 38 -2.05 4.76 0.82
CA VAL A 38 -1.57 3.51 0.21
C VAL A 38 -0.24 3.78 -0.50
N LEU A 39 0.78 2.95 -0.27
CA LEU A 39 1.98 2.95 -1.10
C LEU A 39 1.75 2.05 -2.32
N GLU A 40 1.88 2.60 -3.52
CA GLU A 40 1.91 1.81 -4.77
C GLU A 40 3.35 1.71 -5.26
N ILE A 41 3.85 0.49 -5.48
CA ILE A 41 5.19 0.22 -5.98
C ILE A 41 5.06 -0.37 -7.38
N ASP A 42 5.69 0.28 -8.36
CA ASP A 42 5.77 -0.20 -9.73
C ASP A 42 7.08 -0.95 -9.97
N ALA A 43 6.99 -2.25 -10.28
CA ALA A 43 8.13 -3.09 -10.61
C ALA A 43 8.89 -2.64 -11.87
N MET A 44 8.24 -1.89 -12.76
CA MET A 44 8.89 -1.32 -13.95
C MET A 44 9.83 -0.16 -13.60
N GLU A 45 9.52 0.61 -12.57
CA GLU A 45 10.32 1.77 -12.12
C GLU A 45 11.23 1.43 -10.94
N GLN A 46 10.77 0.54 -10.07
CA GLN A 46 11.44 0.12 -8.83
C GLN A 46 11.54 -1.41 -8.78
N PRO A 47 12.65 -2.00 -9.28
CA PRO A 47 12.85 -3.45 -9.26
C PRO A 47 13.14 -4.01 -7.86
N GLU A 48 13.60 -3.17 -6.92
CA GLU A 48 13.88 -3.53 -5.53
C GLU A 48 12.81 -2.89 -4.61
N PRO A 49 11.66 -3.56 -4.39
CA PRO A 49 10.52 -2.96 -3.70
C PRO A 49 10.83 -2.54 -2.26
N GLU A 50 11.79 -3.18 -1.59
CA GLU A 50 12.27 -2.82 -0.26
C GLU A 50 12.82 -1.39 -0.18
N VAL A 51 13.37 -0.86 -1.29
CA VAL A 51 13.91 0.51 -1.34
C VAL A 51 12.79 1.55 -1.16
N ALA A 52 11.57 1.24 -1.61
CA ALA A 52 10.39 2.08 -1.38
C ALA A 52 9.62 1.67 -0.11
N ALA A 53 9.49 0.38 0.15
CA ALA A 53 8.67 -0.14 1.24
C ALA A 53 9.27 0.12 2.62
N CYS A 54 10.58 -0.10 2.82
CA CYS A 54 11.22 0.08 4.12
C CYS A 54 11.08 1.49 4.69
N PRO A 55 11.47 2.58 3.98
CA PRO A 55 11.31 3.93 4.51
C PRO A 55 9.84 4.30 4.71
N TRP A 56 8.94 3.79 3.87
CA TRP A 56 7.50 4.01 4.04
C TRP A 56 6.97 3.34 5.31
N VAL A 57 7.38 2.10 5.62
CA VAL A 57 6.95 1.38 6.83
C VAL A 57 7.46 2.10 8.09
N GLU A 58 8.69 2.58 8.07
CA GLU A 58 9.25 3.39 9.16
C GLU A 58 8.43 4.66 9.39
N GLN A 59 8.12 5.41 8.33
CA GLN A 59 7.29 6.60 8.41
C GLN A 59 5.86 6.29 8.87
N TRP A 60 5.23 5.27 8.29
CA TRP A 60 3.87 4.84 8.64
C TRP A 60 3.77 4.41 10.11
N GLY A 61 4.81 3.74 10.64
CA GLY A 61 4.88 3.35 12.04
C GLY A 61 4.74 4.53 13.01
N THR A 62 5.18 5.73 12.63
CA THR A 62 5.02 6.96 13.44
C THR A 62 3.55 7.37 13.60
N LEU A 63 2.67 6.96 12.69
CA LEU A 63 1.23 7.26 12.72
C LEU A 63 0.43 6.32 13.63
N LEU A 64 1.05 5.26 14.16
CA LEU A 64 0.36 4.27 14.99
C LEU A 64 0.35 4.63 16.47
N GLN A 65 1.24 5.53 16.90
CA GLN A 65 1.42 5.92 18.30
C GLN A 65 0.59 7.16 18.70
N SER A 66 -0.26 7.66 17.80
CA SER A 66 -1.24 8.73 18.06
C SER A 66 -2.59 8.19 18.49
#